data_AF-A0A142JMY1-F1
#
_entry.id   AF-A0A142JMY1-F1
#
_cell.length_a   1.000
_cell.length_b   1.000
_cell.length_c   1.000
_cell.angle_alpha   90.00
_cell.angle_beta   90.00
_cell.angle_gamma   90.00
#
_symmetry.space_group_name_H-M   'P 1'
#
loop_
_entity.id
_entity.type
_entity.pdbx_description
1 polymer ?
#
loop_
_entity_poly.entity_id
_entity_poly.type
_entity_poly.pdbx_seq_one_letter_code
_entity_poly.pdbx_strand_id
1 'polypeptide(L)' 'MLLKIDEEGIPMDCPSSKDLRIAAEYIRFLFPLQDFKTLVEAQQYQAAHELAGIHEGAKSLDELADALDERNSPTRL' A
#
# COMPACT_ATOMS: atom_id res chain seq x y z
N MET A 1 13.03 5.73 -15.78
CA MET A 1 13.56 6.29 -14.52
C MET A 1 13.87 5.11 -13.62
N LEU A 2 15.14 4.86 -13.29
CA LEU A 2 15.50 3.79 -12.35
C LEU A 2 15.36 4.36 -10.94
N LEU A 3 14.53 3.72 -10.11
CA LEU A 3 14.43 4.06 -8.69
C LEU A 3 15.77 3.78 -8.03
N LYS A 4 16.32 4.75 -7.31
CA LYS A 4 17.45 4.51 -6.41
C LYS A 4 16.89 3.93 -5.13
N ILE A 5 17.41 2.78 -4.72
CA ILE A 5 16.96 2.01 -3.55
C ILE A 5 18.15 1.89 -2.59
N ASP A 6 17.90 2.00 -1.29
CA ASP A 6 18.91 1.78 -0.25
C ASP A 6 19.15 0.29 0.03
N GLU A 7 20.02 0.00 1.00
CA GLU A 7 20.39 -1.37 1.39
C GLU A 7 19.22 -2.15 2.01
N GLU A 8 18.17 -1.46 2.46
CA GLU A 8 16.97 -2.02 3.09
C GLU A 8 15.83 -2.23 2.09
N GLY A 9 16.03 -1.88 0.82
CA GLY A 9 15.00 -2.01 -0.21
C GLY A 9 14.04 -0.81 -0.29
N ILE A 10 14.32 0.29 0.41
CA ILE A 10 13.47 1.48 0.45
C ILE A 10 13.97 2.51 -0.59
N PRO A 11 13.07 3.15 -1.37
CA PRO A 11 13.47 4.21 -2.29
C PRO A 11 14.18 5.37 -1.57
N MET A 12 15.27 5.88 -2.15
CA MET A 12 16.03 7.00 -1.56
C MET A 12 15.18 8.28 -1.45
N ASP A 13 14.27 8.50 -2.42
CA ASP A 13 13.32 9.62 -2.45
C ASP A 13 11.92 9.17 -2.02
N CYS A 14 11.83 8.22 -1.07
CA CYS A 14 10.54 7.71 -0.58
C CYS A 14 9.74 8.83 0.11
N PRO A 15 8.43 8.98 -0.18
CA PRO A 15 7.54 9.86 0.58
C PRO A 15 7.53 9.54 2.08
N SER A 16 7.05 10.48 2.91
CA SER A 16 6.96 10.24 4.35
C SER A 16 6.02 9.08 4.68
N SER A 17 6.25 8.40 5.81
CA SER A 17 5.38 7.29 6.26
C SER A 17 3.93 7.75 6.42
N LYS A 18 3.73 8.99 6.88
CA LYS A 18 2.41 9.63 6.95
C LYS A 18 1.76 9.75 5.56
N ASP A 19 2.49 10.20 4.54
CA ASP A 19 1.93 10.37 3.19
C ASP A 19 1.59 9.03 2.55
N LEU A 20 2.42 8.00 2.76
CA LEU A 20 2.15 6.63 2.31
C LEU A 20 0.86 6.08 2.91
N ARG A 21 0.65 6.23 4.23
CA ARG A 21 -0.58 5.81 4.92
C ARG A 21 -1.80 6.60 4.44
N ILE A 22 -1.66 7.92 4.23
CA ILE A 22 -2.75 8.74 3.65
C ILE A 22 -3.14 8.22 2.26
N ALA A 23 -2.16 7.89 1.42
CA ALA A 23 -2.43 7.33 0.10
C ALA A 23 -3.12 5.96 0.19
N ALA A 24 -2.68 5.07 1.09
CA ALA A 24 -3.32 3.78 1.32
C ALA A 24 -4.79 3.93 1.77
N GLU A 25 -5.06 4.81 2.73
CA GLU A 25 -6.42 5.11 3.19
C GLU A 25 -7.29 5.73 2.10
N TYR A 26 -6.72 6.62 1.29
CA TYR A 26 -7.43 7.22 0.16
C TYR A 26 -7.81 6.17 -0.90
N ILE A 27 -6.92 5.20 -1.18
CA ILE A 27 -7.22 4.06 -2.07
C ILE A 27 -8.37 3.23 -1.49
N ARG A 28 -8.33 2.87 -0.19
CA ARG A 28 -9.40 2.09 0.46
C ARG A 28 -10.74 2.81 0.45
N PHE A 29 -10.72 4.14 0.57
CA PHE A 29 -11.91 4.97 0.46
C PHE A 29 -12.50 4.98 -0.96
N LEU A 30 -11.65 5.11 -1.99
CA LEU A 30 -12.09 5.10 -3.39
C LEU A 30 -12.56 3.73 -3.87
N PHE A 31 -12.00 2.66 -3.31
CA PHE A 31 -12.26 1.28 -3.71
C PHE A 31 -12.67 0.44 -2.48
N PRO A 32 -13.91 0.54 -2.00
CA PRO A 32 -14.36 -0.16 -0.80
C PRO A 32 -14.29 -1.69 -0.96
N LEU A 33 -13.69 -2.39 0.00
CA LEU A 33 -13.58 -3.85 -0.06
C LEU A 33 -14.95 -4.56 0.00
N GLN A 34 -15.97 -3.87 0.52
CA GLN A 34 -17.35 -4.38 0.59
C GLN A 34 -17.89 -4.75 -0.80
N ASP A 35 -17.47 -4.02 -1.84
CA ASP A 35 -17.89 -4.26 -3.21
C ASP A 35 -17.38 -5.61 -3.75
N PHE A 36 -16.31 -6.16 -3.17
CA PHE A 36 -15.73 -7.45 -3.58
C PHE A 36 -16.77 -8.57 -3.53
N LYS A 37 -17.57 -8.63 -2.45
CA LYS A 37 -18.62 -9.64 -2.31
C LYS A 37 -19.66 -9.51 -3.43
N THR A 38 -20.11 -8.28 -3.68
CA THR A 38 -21.08 -7.98 -4.75
C THR A 38 -20.55 -8.37 -6.13
N LEU A 39 -19.28 -8.10 -6.42
CA LEU A 39 -18.64 -8.48 -7.68
C LEU A 39 -18.56 -10.00 -7.85
N VAL A 40 -18.20 -10.73 -6.79
CA VAL A 40 -18.16 -12.21 -6.82
C VAL A 40 -19.55 -12.82 -7.00
N GLU A 41 -20.56 -12.31 -6.30
CA GLU A 41 -21.96 -12.75 -6.44
C GLU A 41 -22.52 -12.47 -7.84
N ALA A 42 -22.11 -11.36 -8.45
CA ALA A 42 -22.43 -11.01 -9.82
C ALA A 42 -21.56 -11.75 -10.87
N GLN A 43 -20.68 -12.66 -10.46
CA GLN A 43 -19.72 -13.39 -11.30
C GLN A 43 -18.76 -12.48 -12.10
N GLN A 44 -18.55 -11.25 -11.63
CA GLN A 44 -17.62 -10.28 -12.19
C GLN A 44 -16.20 -10.50 -11.66
N TYR A 45 -15.64 -11.69 -11.90
CA TYR A 45 -14.37 -12.11 -11.29
C TYR A 45 -13.17 -11.24 -11.68
N GLN A 46 -13.16 -10.70 -12.90
CA GLN A 46 -12.11 -9.80 -13.33
C GLN A 46 -12.08 -8.52 -12.48
N ALA A 47 -13.23 -7.87 -12.30
CA ALA A 47 -13.34 -6.68 -11.46
C ALA A 47 -13.05 -6.99 -9.99
N ALA A 48 -13.47 -8.15 -9.48
CA ALA A 48 -13.12 -8.59 -8.14
C ALA A 48 -11.60 -8.76 -7.98
N HIS A 49 -10.93 -9.35 -8.97
CA HIS A 49 -9.47 -9.51 -8.97
C HIS A 49 -8.73 -8.16 -9.03
N GLU A 50 -9.21 -7.24 -9.87
CA GLU A 50 -8.67 -5.87 -9.93
C GLU A 50 -8.82 -5.16 -8.57
N LEU A 51 -9.98 -5.26 -7.93
CA LEU A 51 -10.22 -4.72 -6.58
C LEU A 51 -9.27 -5.35 -5.55
N ALA A 52 -9.06 -6.66 -5.58
CA ALA A 52 -8.10 -7.33 -4.69
C ALA A 52 -6.67 -6.80 -4.91
N GLY A 53 -6.23 -6.67 -6.16
CA GLY A 53 -4.90 -6.13 -6.49
C GLY A 53 -4.71 -4.68 -6.03
N ILE A 54 -5.76 -3.86 -6.11
CA ILE A 54 -5.74 -2.48 -5.57
C ILE A 54 -5.54 -2.51 -4.05
N HIS A 55 -6.23 -3.39 -3.32
CA HIS A 55 -6.07 -3.54 -1.87
C HIS A 55 -4.71 -4.10 -1.46
N GLU A 56 -4.14 -5.01 -2.25
CA GLU A 56 -2.75 -5.45 -2.08
C GLU A 56 -1.78 -4.28 -2.24
N GLY A 57 -1.97 -3.43 -3.25
CA GLY A 57 -1.18 -2.21 -3.43
C GLY A 57 -1.27 -1.26 -2.24
N ALA A 58 -2.48 -1.04 -1.70
CA ALA A 58 -2.67 -0.22 -0.49
C ALA A 58 -1.98 -0.84 0.74
N LYS A 59 -2.00 -2.16 0.88
CA LYS A 59 -1.29 -2.87 1.95
C LYS A 59 0.23 -2.71 1.83
N SER A 60 0.78 -2.83 0.62
CA SER A 60 2.22 -2.63 0.39
C SER A 60 2.68 -1.20 0.71
N LEU A 61 1.81 -0.19 0.57
CA LEU A 61 2.11 1.17 1.02
C LEU A 61 2.23 1.27 2.54
N ASP A 62 1.35 0.58 3.29
CA ASP A 62 1.45 0.53 4.75
C ASP A 62 2.73 -0.21 5.20
N GLU A 63 3.06 -1.33 4.55
CA GLU A 63 4.30 -2.08 4.84
C GLU A 63 5.55 -1.24 4.56
N LEU A 64 5.55 -0.45 3.48
CA LEU A 64 6.62 0.50 3.18
C LEU A 64 6.69 1.63 4.22
N ALA A 65 5.54 2.11 4.71
CA ALA A 65 5.48 3.11 5.77
C ALA A 65 6.03 2.56 7.09
N ASP A 66 5.70 1.31 7.45
CA ASP A 66 6.22 0.62 8.64
C ASP A 66 7.74 0.45 8.56
N ALA A 67 8.27 -0.03 7.43
CA ALA A 67 9.71 -0.17 7.20
C ALA A 67 10.44 1.19 7.29
N LEU A 68 9.82 2.26 6.79
CA LEU A 68 10.37 3.61 6.88
C LEU A 68 10.38 4.14 8.32
N ASP A 69 9.34 3.87 9.10
CA ASP A 69 9.28 4.22 10.53
C ASP A 69 10.31 3.44 11.34
N GLU A 70 10.55 2.17 11.03
CA GLU A 70 11.59 1.34 11.65
C GLU A 70 13.00 1.87 11.36
N ARG A 71 13.31 2.19 10.09
CA ARG A 71 14.59 2.79 9.70
C ARG A 71 14.87 4.12 10.41
N ASN A 72 13.83 4.94 10.57
CA ASN A 72 13.95 6.27 11.18
C ASN A 72 13.87 6.26 12.72
N SER A 73 13.46 5.13 13.32
CA SER A 73 13.39 5.00 14.77
C SER A 73 14.81 4.85 15.32
N PRO A 74 15.29 5.79 16.17
CA PRO A 74 16.62 5.68 16.75
C PRO A 74 16.65 4.42 17.60
N THR A 75 17.52 3.49 17.23
CA THR A 75 17.83 2.33 18.08
C THR A 75 18.19 2.88 19.46
N ARG A 76 17.34 2.65 20.46
CA ARG A 76 17.68 2.88 21.87
C ARG A 76 18.74 1.83 22.23
N LEU A 77 20.00 2.19 22.05
CA LEU A 77 21.12 1.59 22.75
C LEU A 77 21.46 2.47 23.96
#